data_AF-A0A2P5XBJ1-F1
#
_entry.id   AF-A0A2P5XBJ1-F1
#
_cell.length_a   1.000
_cell.length_b   1.000
_cell.length_c   1.000
_cell.angle_alpha   90.00
_cell.angle_beta   90.00
_cell.angle_gamma   90.00
#
_symmetry.space_group_name_H-M   'P 1'
#
loop_
_entity.id
_entity.type
_entity.pdbx_description
1 polymer ?
#
loop_
_entity_poly.entity_id
_entity_poly.type
_entity_poly.pdbx_seq_one_letter_code
_entity_poly.pdbx_strand_id
1 'polypeptide(L)'
;MERVEMSLWECCELLNEYVDESDPDLDEPQIQHLLQTAEAIRKDYPDEDWLHLTALIHDLGKVLLHPAFGELPQWAMVGDTFPVGCAFGESIVDHKYFQENLDNKNPAYNNLL
;
A
#
# COMPACT_ATOMS: atom_id res chain seq x y z
N MET A 1 -1.87 3.46 19.86
CA MET A 1 -2.64 2.29 19.41
C MET A 1 -2.22 1.11 20.25
N GLU A 2 -3.19 0.37 20.78
CA GLU A 2 -2.92 -0.93 21.38
C GLU A 2 -2.62 -1.93 20.27
N ARG A 3 -1.67 -2.84 20.50
CA ARG A 3 -1.40 -3.92 19.55
C ARG A 3 -2.56 -4.90 19.57
N VAL A 4 -2.93 -5.39 18.39
CA VAL A 4 -3.86 -6.51 18.23
C VAL A 4 -3.04 -7.74 17.85
N GLU A 5 -3.39 -8.89 18.41
CA GLU A 5 -2.87 -10.19 17.98
C GLU A 5 -3.94 -10.90 17.15
N MET A 6 -3.55 -11.35 15.96
CA MET A 6 -4.39 -12.13 15.05
C MET A 6 -3.50 -13.01 14.17
N SER A 7 -4.09 -14.03 13.57
CA SER A 7 -3.47 -14.82 12.52
C SER A 7 -3.38 -14.06 11.20
N LEU A 8 -2.50 -14.53 10.32
CA LEU A 8 -2.36 -13.98 8.97
C LEU A 8 -3.68 -14.07 8.20
N TRP A 9 -4.41 -15.19 8.33
CA TRP A 9 -5.67 -15.36 7.60
C TRP A 9 -6.77 -14.43 8.10
N GLU A 10 -6.89 -14.21 9.41
CA GLU A 10 -7.82 -13.21 9.96
C GLU A 10 -7.48 -11.80 9.43
N CYS A 11 -6.19 -11.48 9.28
CA CYS A 11 -5.74 -10.22 8.66
C CYS A 11 -6.19 -10.12 7.19
N CYS A 12 -6.06 -11.20 6.40
CA CYS A 12 -6.56 -11.26 5.03
C CYS A 12 -8.08 -11.07 4.96
N GLU A 13 -8.85 -11.68 5.87
CA GLU A 13 -10.31 -11.60 5.88
C GLU A 13 -10.81 -10.17 6.14
N LEU A 14 -10.11 -9.39 6.96
CA LEU A 14 -10.41 -7.97 7.17
C LEU A 14 -10.31 -7.14 5.88
N LEU A 15 -9.47 -7.58 4.93
CA LEU A 15 -9.28 -6.91 3.64
C LEU A 15 -10.35 -7.29 2.59
N ASN A 16 -11.33 -8.11 2.95
CA ASN A 16 -12.45 -8.43 2.07
C ASN A 16 -13.43 -7.26 1.88
N GLU A 17 -13.39 -6.24 2.74
CA GLU A 17 -14.27 -5.07 2.67
C GLU A 17 -13.62 -3.84 2.01
N TYR A 18 -12.37 -3.94 1.56
CA TYR A 18 -11.60 -2.83 1.02
C TYR A 18 -11.24 -3.03 -0.45
N VAL A 19 -11.45 -1.97 -1.22
CA VAL A 19 -10.97 -1.80 -2.59
C VAL A 19 -9.97 -0.65 -2.59
N ASP A 20 -8.82 -0.85 -3.23
CA ASP A 20 -7.77 0.16 -3.33
C ASP A 20 -8.16 1.23 -4.36
N GLU A 21 -8.47 2.44 -3.90
CA GLU A 21 -8.87 3.55 -4.78
C GLU A 21 -7.72 4.12 -5.63
N SER A 22 -6.47 3.76 -5.31
CA SER A 22 -5.29 4.21 -6.06
C SER A 22 -4.93 3.28 -7.21
N ASP A 23 -5.44 2.05 -7.21
CA ASP A 23 -5.19 1.06 -8.25
C ASP A 23 -6.11 1.31 -9.46
N PRO A 24 -5.57 1.66 -10.64
CA PRO A 24 -6.39 1.90 -11.83
C PRO A 24 -6.88 0.62 -12.51
N ASP A 25 -6.37 -0.54 -12.11
CA ASP A 25 -6.56 -1.82 -12.79
C ASP A 25 -7.53 -2.75 -12.05
N LEU A 26 -7.73 -2.56 -10.74
CA LEU A 26 -8.51 -3.46 -9.87
C LEU A 26 -9.69 -2.76 -9.19
N ASP A 27 -10.88 -3.34 -9.32
CA ASP A 27 -12.10 -2.95 -8.59
C ASP A 27 -12.53 -4.02 -7.56
N GLU A 28 -11.66 -5.00 -7.30
CA GLU A 28 -11.95 -6.19 -6.52
C GLU A 28 -11.52 -6.02 -5.06
N PRO A 29 -12.14 -6.74 -4.11
CA PRO A 29 -11.68 -6.78 -2.73
C PRO A 29 -10.21 -7.17 -2.63
N GLN A 30 -9.46 -6.47 -1.78
CA GLN A 30 -8.02 -6.61 -1.64
C GLN A 30 -7.59 -8.05 -1.30
N ILE A 31 -8.40 -8.84 -0.58
CA ILE A 31 -8.13 -10.27 -0.33
C ILE A 31 -7.97 -11.08 -1.64
N GLN A 32 -8.72 -10.73 -2.70
CA GLN A 32 -8.63 -11.42 -3.99
C GLN A 32 -7.27 -11.16 -4.64
N HIS A 33 -6.80 -9.91 -4.62
CA HIS A 33 -5.47 -9.54 -5.11
C HIS A 33 -4.35 -10.29 -4.38
N LEU A 34 -4.44 -10.43 -3.05
CA LEU A 34 -3.46 -11.20 -2.27
C LEU A 34 -3.37 -12.65 -2.75
N LEU A 35 -4.51 -13.30 -2.97
CA LEU A 35 -4.59 -14.68 -3.45
C LEU A 35 -4.13 -14.82 -4.91
N GLN A 36 -4.55 -13.90 -5.79
CA GLN A 36 -4.14 -13.87 -7.19
C GLN A 36 -2.62 -13.73 -7.33
N THR A 37 -2.01 -12.79 -6.59
CA THR A 37 -0.56 -12.57 -6.60
C THR A 37 0.18 -13.81 -6.07
N ALA A 38 -0.27 -14.38 -4.94
CA ALA A 38 0.32 -15.57 -4.37
C ALA A 38 0.25 -16.78 -5.32
N GLU A 39 -0.89 -17.02 -5.96
CA GLU A 39 -1.08 -18.15 -6.88
C GLU A 39 -0.33 -17.98 -8.21
N ALA A 40 -0.23 -16.75 -8.72
CA ALA A 40 0.58 -16.45 -9.91
C ALA A 40 2.07 -16.74 -9.62
N ILE A 41 2.58 -16.24 -8.49
CA ILE A 41 3.94 -16.49 -8.05
C ILE A 41 4.19 -17.98 -7.77
N ARG A 42 3.24 -18.69 -7.14
CA ARG A 42 3.32 -20.14 -6.93
C ARG A 42 3.44 -20.91 -8.24
N LYS A 43 2.74 -20.47 -9.29
CA LYS A 43 2.77 -21.11 -10.61
C LYS A 43 4.10 -20.87 -11.33
N ASP A 44 4.64 -19.66 -11.25
CA ASP A 44 5.85 -19.27 -11.97
C ASP A 44 7.14 -19.69 -11.24
N TYR A 45 7.09 -19.77 -9.90
CA TYR A 45 8.22 -20.11 -9.02
C TYR A 45 7.87 -21.24 -8.04
N PRO A 46 7.52 -22.45 -8.52
CA PRO A 46 6.91 -23.50 -7.69
C PRO A 46 7.77 -23.97 -6.50
N ASP A 47 9.09 -23.82 -6.58
CA ASP A 47 10.04 -24.28 -5.54
C ASP A 47 10.41 -23.18 -4.53
N GLU A 48 9.91 -21.95 -4.69
CA GLU A 48 10.23 -20.79 -3.85
C GLU A 48 9.05 -20.45 -2.91
N ASP A 49 8.76 -21.34 -1.96
CA ASP A 49 7.62 -21.24 -1.03
C ASP A 49 7.56 -19.90 -0.26
N TRP A 50 8.71 -19.39 0.16
CA TRP A 50 8.83 -18.09 0.83
C TRP A 50 8.35 -16.93 -0.06
N LEU A 51 8.49 -17.04 -1.38
CA LEU A 51 8.06 -16.01 -2.33
C LEU A 51 6.53 -16.06 -2.50
N HIS A 52 5.92 -17.25 -2.43
CA HIS A 52 4.46 -17.41 -2.44
C HIS A 52 3.87 -16.71 -1.21
N LEU A 53 4.47 -16.93 -0.04
CA LEU A 53 4.07 -16.27 1.20
C LEU A 53 4.29 -14.77 1.13
N THR A 54 5.43 -14.31 0.61
CA THR A 54 5.74 -12.89 0.45
C THR A 54 4.66 -12.19 -0.40
N ALA A 55 4.26 -12.84 -1.50
CA ALA A 55 3.17 -12.36 -2.35
C ALA A 55 1.81 -12.34 -1.64
N LEU A 56 1.52 -13.31 -0.76
CA LEU A 56 0.28 -13.30 0.02
C LEU A 56 0.25 -12.15 1.05
N ILE A 57 1.39 -11.78 1.64
CA ILE A 57 1.42 -10.83 2.76
C ILE A 57 1.75 -9.39 2.38
N HIS A 58 2.15 -9.13 1.12
CA HIS A 58 2.77 -7.86 0.73
C HIS A 58 1.93 -6.62 1.07
N ASP A 59 0.60 -6.74 0.93
CA ASP A 59 -0.36 -5.65 1.10
C ASP A 59 -1.15 -5.71 2.41
N LEU A 60 -0.77 -6.59 3.36
CA LEU A 60 -1.48 -6.71 4.65
C LEU A 60 -1.48 -5.41 5.48
N GLY A 61 -0.56 -4.48 5.21
CA GLY A 61 -0.56 -3.16 5.85
C GLY A 61 -1.85 -2.36 5.62
N LYS A 62 -2.59 -2.66 4.55
CA LYS A 62 -3.87 -2.00 4.20
C LYS A 62 -4.95 -2.20 5.27
N VAL A 63 -4.77 -3.11 6.24
CA VAL A 63 -5.70 -3.25 7.39
C VAL A 63 -5.81 -1.99 8.26
N LEU A 64 -4.87 -1.04 8.14
CA LEU A 64 -4.96 0.26 8.80
C LEU A 64 -6.11 1.14 8.26
N LEU A 65 -6.70 0.79 7.11
CA LEU A 65 -7.95 1.36 6.63
C LEU A 65 -9.14 0.94 7.49
N HIS A 66 -9.05 -0.20 8.17
CA HIS A 66 -10.17 -0.74 8.93
C HIS A 66 -10.42 0.04 10.22
N PRO A 67 -11.68 0.34 10.60
CA PRO A 67 -12.01 1.16 11.77
C PRO A 67 -11.38 0.69 13.08
N ALA A 68 -11.14 -0.61 13.21
CA ALA A 68 -10.47 -1.18 14.37
C ALA A 68 -8.98 -0.81 14.51
N PHE A 69 -8.34 -0.28 13.45
CA PHE A 69 -6.89 -0.04 13.39
C PHE A 69 -6.49 1.40 13.08
N GLY A 70 -7.45 2.33 12.99
CA GLY A 70 -7.17 3.75 12.83
C GLY A 70 -8.05 4.48 11.84
N GLU A 71 -8.76 3.76 10.95
CA GLU A 71 -9.63 4.35 9.93
C GLU A 71 -8.90 5.43 9.11
N LEU A 72 -7.65 5.14 8.72
CA LEU A 72 -6.87 6.11 7.96
C LEU A 72 -7.48 6.30 6.57
N PRO A 73 -7.46 7.54 6.03
CA PRO A 73 -7.90 7.76 4.66
C PRO A 73 -6.98 7.01 3.68
N GLN A 74 -7.53 6.57 2.55
CA GLN A 74 -6.80 5.76 1.56
C GLN A 74 -5.45 6.38 1.15
N TRP A 75 -5.39 7.69 0.87
CA TRP A 75 -4.16 8.38 0.47
C TRP A 75 -3.02 8.28 1.49
N ALA A 76 -3.30 7.98 2.75
CA ALA A 76 -2.28 7.80 3.78
C ALA A 76 -1.72 6.38 3.83
N MET A 77 -2.36 5.41 3.17
CA MET A 77 -2.09 3.97 3.29
C MET A 77 -1.76 3.27 1.97
N VAL A 78 -2.39 3.66 0.87
CA VAL A 78 -2.24 3.02 -0.45
C VAL A 78 -1.53 3.95 -1.45
N GLY A 79 -1.22 3.40 -2.62
CA GLY A 79 -0.64 4.11 -3.75
C GLY A 79 0.89 4.12 -3.78
N ASP A 80 1.41 4.70 -4.86
CA ASP A 80 2.83 4.85 -5.07
C ASP A 80 3.49 5.66 -3.95
N THR A 81 4.63 5.17 -3.46
CA THR A 81 5.39 5.86 -2.43
C THR A 81 6.43 6.80 -3.03
N PHE A 82 6.70 7.90 -2.34
CA PHE A 82 7.73 8.86 -2.72
C PHE A 82 8.46 9.39 -1.48
N PRO A 83 9.72 9.83 -1.62
CA PRO A 83 10.45 10.44 -0.51
C PRO A 83 9.83 11.77 -0.08
N VAL A 84 9.74 11.98 1.24
CA VAL A 84 9.36 13.27 1.86
C VAL A 84 10.56 13.94 2.49
N GLY A 85 10.48 15.25 2.75
CA GLY A 85 11.60 16.03 3.30
C GLY A 85 12.69 16.36 2.27
N CYS A 86 12.42 16.16 0.98
CA CYS A 86 13.26 16.57 -0.16
C CYS A 86 12.39 16.98 -1.35
N ALA A 87 13.01 17.54 -2.39
CA ALA A 87 12.30 17.96 -3.59
C ALA A 87 11.56 16.77 -4.25
N PHE A 88 10.31 17.01 -4.64
CA PHE A 88 9.48 16.01 -5.32
C PHE A 88 9.96 15.76 -6.75
N GLY A 89 10.17 14.50 -7.14
CA GLY A 89 10.60 14.14 -8.48
C GLY A 89 9.48 14.28 -9.51
N GLU A 90 9.80 14.73 -10.73
CA GLU A 90 8.83 14.90 -11.84
C GLU A 90 8.22 13.57 -12.33
N SER A 91 8.85 12.43 -12.01
CA SER A 91 8.36 11.09 -12.34
C SER A 91 7.26 10.58 -11.41
N ILE A 92 6.98 11.26 -10.29
CA ILE A 92 5.91 10.88 -9.38
C ILE A 92 4.58 11.02 -10.12
N VAL A 93 3.73 9.99 -10.04
CA VAL A 93 2.40 10.00 -10.66
C VAL A 93 1.63 11.24 -10.21
N ASP A 94 1.02 11.93 -11.17
CA ASP A 94 0.30 13.19 -10.94
C ASP A 94 1.11 14.29 -10.21
N HIS A 95 2.41 14.40 -10.50
CA HIS A 95 3.35 15.39 -9.95
C HIS A 95 2.80 16.83 -9.80
N LYS A 96 1.92 17.27 -10.72
CA LYS A 96 1.29 18.60 -10.71
C LYS A 96 0.64 18.97 -9.38
N TYR A 97 0.11 18.02 -8.61
CA TYR A 97 -0.56 18.30 -7.33
C TYR A 97 0.43 18.66 -6.20
N PHE A 98 1.71 18.33 -6.32
CA PHE A 98 2.72 18.68 -5.30
C PHE A 98 3.03 20.17 -5.21
N GLN A 99 2.61 20.97 -6.20
CA GLN A 99 2.76 22.42 -6.15
C GLN A 99 2.02 23.05 -4.96
N GLU A 100 0.95 22.39 -4.50
CA GLU A 100 0.12 22.83 -3.38
C GLU A 100 0.63 22.30 -2.03
N ASN A 101 1.52 21.30 -2.03
CA ASN A 101 2.12 20.79 -0.80
C ASN A 101 3.02 21.87 -0.15
N LEU A 102 2.84 22.11 1.15
CA LEU A 102 3.59 23.12 1.90
C LEU A 102 5.10 22.87 1.87
N ASP A 103 5.52 21.61 1.83
CA ASP A 103 6.94 21.24 1.79
C ASP A 103 7.64 21.66 0.51
N ASN A 104 6.91 21.83 -0.60
CA ASN A 104 7.46 22.32 -1.85
C ASN A 104 7.97 23.79 -1.75
N LYS A 105 7.49 24.55 -0.77
CA LYS A 105 7.91 25.93 -0.48
C LYS A 105 8.85 26.01 0.72
N ASN A 106 9.10 24.90 1.40
CA ASN A 106 9.94 24.87 2.58
C ASN A 106 11.43 24.74 2.16
N PRO A 107 12.29 25.73 2.44
CA PRO A 107 13.71 25.67 2.07
C PRO A 107 14.48 24.51 2.71
N ALA A 108 13.95 23.90 3.77
CA ALA A 108 14.54 22.69 4.35
C ALA A 108 14.28 21.43 3.51
N TYR A 109 13.20 21.42 2.71
CA TYR A 109 12.69 20.23 2.05
C TYR A 109 12.54 20.39 0.53
N ASN A 110 12.79 21.56 -0.06
CA ASN A 110 12.65 21.79 -1.50
C ASN A 110 13.98 21.70 -2.29
N ASN A 111 14.99 21.07 -1.69
CA ASN A 111 16.28 20.81 -2.34
C ASN A 111 16.39 19.33 -2.72
N LEU A 112 17.17 19.04 -3.76
CA LEU A 112 17.54 17.67 -4.09
C LEU A 112 18.41 17.07 -2.97
N LEU A 113 18.24 15.77 -2.73
CA LEU A 113 19.09 14.99 -1.81
C LEU A 113 20.56 14.98 -2.25
#